data_AF-A0A448YSJ4-F1
#
_entry.id   AF-A0A448YSJ4-F1
#
_cell.length_a   1.000
_cell.length_b   1.000
_cell.length_c   1.000
_cell.angle_alpha   90.00
_cell.angle_beta   90.00
_cell.angle_gamma   90.00
#
_symmetry.space_group_name_H-M   'P 1'
#
loop_
_entity.id
_entity.type
_entity.pdbx_description
1 polymer ?
#
loop_
_entity_poly.entity_id
_entity_poly.type
_entity_poly.pdbx_seq_one_letter_code
_entity_poly.pdbx_strand_id
1 'polypeptide(L)'
;MTLDYIPYLDDGVEVDSSVELQVQEEMNGTNTDELHPYVVSKFPDITREHPLDIPITRDGMGMERLASRYTSVEGDSKLKKEDKLKLLTSYSMLRSRTLEVFDRNMTSIENEWLVSLDELERLNDRADLEIGRKRKQIDDLFASRKKRCLEFSPINDFLRNRWNDKIDELINVGVQVAERELEKETE
;
A
#
# COMPACT_ATOMS: atom_id res chain seq x y z
N MET A 1 -2.03 -5.08 27.36
CA MET A 1 -3.29 -4.37 27.04
C MET A 1 -3.73 -4.88 25.68
N THR A 2 -4.75 -5.73 25.63
CA THR A 2 -5.30 -6.26 24.37
C THR A 2 -6.40 -5.30 23.92
N LEU A 3 -6.24 -4.69 22.74
CA LEU A 3 -7.29 -3.92 22.09
C LEU A 3 -8.33 -4.92 21.57
N ASP A 4 -9.44 -5.09 22.29
CA ASP A 4 -10.56 -5.93 21.86
C ASP A 4 -11.62 -5.04 21.19
N TYR A 5 -11.35 -4.65 19.94
CA TYR A 5 -12.38 -4.10 19.05
C TYR A 5 -12.98 -5.24 18.22
N ILE A 6 -14.32 -5.29 18.11
CA ILE A 6 -15.05 -6.37 17.45
C ILE A 6 -15.82 -5.83 16.23
N PRO A 7 -15.21 -5.78 15.03
CA PRO A 7 -15.78 -5.11 13.86
C PRO A 7 -17.06 -5.74 13.29
N TYR A 8 -17.40 -6.97 13.69
CA TYR A 8 -18.52 -7.74 13.13
C TYR A 8 -19.77 -7.76 14.02
N LEU A 9 -19.71 -7.14 15.21
CA LEU A 9 -20.86 -7.00 16.11
C LEU A 9 -21.40 -5.56 16.11
N ASP A 10 -20.51 -4.58 15.92
CA ASP A 10 -20.86 -3.16 15.88
C ASP A 10 -21.19 -2.72 14.43
N ASP A 11 -22.26 -3.26 13.86
CA ASP A 11 -22.71 -3.00 12.46
C ASP A 11 -23.27 -1.56 12.25
N GLY A 12 -22.99 -0.64 13.18
CA GLY A 12 -23.56 0.71 13.20
C GLY A 12 -22.66 1.80 13.78
N VAL A 13 -21.40 1.49 14.09
CA VAL A 13 -20.42 2.53 14.45
C VAL A 13 -19.76 3.01 13.16
N GLU A 14 -20.47 3.86 12.41
CA GLU A 14 -19.78 4.80 11.53
C GLU A 14 -18.81 5.60 12.40
N VAL A 15 -17.63 5.94 11.87
CA VAL A 15 -16.61 6.69 12.60
C VAL A 15 -17.24 7.98 13.13
N ASP A 16 -17.57 7.97 14.42
CA ASP A 16 -18.22 9.10 15.07
C ASP A 16 -17.22 10.26 15.04
N SER A 17 -17.66 11.43 14.54
CA SER A 17 -16.83 12.63 14.49
C SER A 17 -16.27 13.00 15.86
N SER A 18 -16.90 12.55 16.95
CA SER A 18 -16.38 12.69 18.32
C SER A 18 -15.07 11.93 18.55
N VAL A 19 -14.88 10.76 17.95
CA VAL A 19 -13.65 9.96 18.09
C VAL A 19 -12.52 10.60 17.33
N GLU A 20 -12.78 11.11 16.12
CA GLU A 20 -11.78 11.83 15.33
C GLU A 20 -11.29 13.09 16.05
N LEU A 21 -12.19 13.82 16.71
CA LEU A 21 -11.86 15.04 17.45
C LEU A 21 -10.96 14.74 18.65
N GLN A 22 -11.22 13.65 19.38
CA GLN A 22 -10.35 13.18 20.47
C GLN A 22 -8.99 12.71 19.97
N VAL A 23 -8.95 11.97 18.86
CA VAL A 23 -7.67 11.60 18.22
C VAL A 23 -6.88 12.84 17.83
N GLN A 24 -7.55 13.85 17.28
CA GLN A 24 -6.91 15.10 16.86
C GLN A 24 -6.39 15.91 18.06
N GLU A 25 -7.10 15.92 19.18
CA GLU A 25 -6.66 16.54 20.43
C GLU A 25 -5.39 15.86 20.97
N GLU A 26 -5.34 14.53 20.98
CA GLU A 26 -4.15 13.76 21.38
C GLU A 26 -2.98 13.93 20.40
N MET A 27 -3.27 14.02 19.09
CA MET A 27 -2.26 14.27 18.06
C MET A 27 -1.64 15.67 18.19
N ASN A 28 -2.40 16.67 18.65
CA ASN A 28 -1.85 18.00 18.93
C ASN A 28 -0.93 18.01 20.16
N GLY A 29 -1.11 17.08 21.09
CA GLY A 29 -0.27 16.93 22.28
C GLY A 29 1.00 16.11 22.05
N THR A 30 1.09 15.39 20.93
CA THR A 30 2.20 14.47 20.64
C THR A 30 3.10 15.02 19.54
N ASN A 31 4.43 14.86 19.69
CA ASN A 31 5.37 15.25 18.63
C ASN A 31 5.20 14.32 17.42
N THR A 32 4.55 14.80 16.37
CA THR A 32 4.27 14.05 15.13
C THR A 32 5.41 14.13 14.11
N ASP A 33 6.40 15.00 14.35
CA ASP A 33 7.54 15.18 13.45
C ASP A 33 8.57 14.05 13.55
N GLU A 34 8.58 13.32 14.66
CA GLU A 34 9.47 12.17 14.87
C GLU A 34 8.76 10.85 14.51
N LEU A 35 9.28 10.16 13.49
CA LEU A 35 8.82 8.80 13.18
C LEU A 35 9.07 7.88 14.38
N HIS A 36 8.07 7.08 14.72
CA HIS A 36 8.17 6.09 15.78
C HIS A 36 9.38 5.15 15.55
N PRO A 37 10.21 4.83 16.57
CA PRO A 37 11.47 4.09 16.40
C PRO A 37 11.34 2.72 15.69
N TYR A 38 10.20 2.06 15.84
CA TYR A 38 9.91 0.80 15.13
C TYR A 38 9.68 0.98 13.62
N VAL A 39 9.20 2.14 13.19
CA VAL A 39 9.00 2.46 11.77
C VAL A 39 10.33 2.79 11.13
N VAL A 40 11.15 3.61 11.78
CA VAL A 40 12.51 3.96 11.34
C VAL A 40 13.39 2.71 11.17
N SER A 41 13.29 1.74 12.08
CA SER A 41 14.09 0.50 12.01
C SER A 41 13.63 -0.47 10.91
N LYS A 42 12.33 -0.51 10.57
CA LYS A 42 11.80 -1.38 9.51
C LYS A 42 11.85 -0.74 8.13
N PHE A 43 11.73 0.57 8.07
CA PHE A 43 11.74 1.37 6.85
C PHE A 43 12.81 2.44 7.00
N PRO A 44 14.11 2.08 6.95
CA PRO A 44 15.16 3.08 6.89
C PRO A 44 14.92 3.93 5.65
N ASP A 45 15.00 5.25 5.77
CA ASP A 45 14.89 6.15 4.64
C ASP A 45 15.82 5.65 3.53
N ILE A 46 15.22 5.26 2.41
CA ILE A 46 15.93 4.85 1.20
C ILE A 46 16.41 6.14 0.51
N THR A 47 17.10 7.01 1.25
CA THR A 47 17.96 8.06 0.71
C THR A 47 19.37 7.51 0.57
N ARG A 48 19.47 6.27 0.10
CA ARG A 48 20.70 5.84 -0.56
C ARG A 48 20.63 6.42 -1.95
N GLU A 49 21.09 7.66 -2.10
CA GLU A 49 21.63 8.11 -3.39
C GLU A 49 22.64 7.05 -3.77
N HIS A 50 22.28 6.15 -4.68
CA HIS A 50 23.24 5.20 -5.20
C HIS A 50 24.36 6.08 -5.81
N PRO A 51 25.66 5.76 -5.68
CA PRO A 51 26.72 6.55 -6.31
C PRO A 51 26.63 6.60 -7.85
N LEU A 52 25.62 5.95 -8.45
CA LEU A 52 25.27 5.95 -9.86
C LEU A 52 23.85 6.50 -10.12
N ASP A 53 23.13 6.98 -9.10
CA ASP A 53 21.88 7.71 -9.29
C ASP A 53 22.23 9.04 -9.94
N ILE A 54 22.17 9.05 -11.26
CA ILE A 54 22.22 10.27 -12.03
C ILE A 54 20.93 11.00 -11.67
N PRO A 55 20.97 12.23 -11.15
CA PRO A 55 19.77 13.00 -10.89
C PRO A 55 18.97 13.03 -12.20
N ILE A 56 17.74 12.51 -12.15
CA ILE A 56 16.78 12.60 -13.26
C ILE A 56 16.37 14.07 -13.32
N THR A 57 17.29 14.90 -13.78
CA THR A 57 16.95 16.17 -14.38
C THR A 57 15.98 15.82 -15.50
N ARG A 58 14.84 16.50 -15.52
CA ARG A 58 13.83 16.43 -16.59
C ARG A 58 14.42 16.75 -17.98
N ASP A 59 15.71 17.11 -18.05
CA ASP A 59 16.52 17.37 -19.22
C ASP A 59 17.79 16.48 -19.23
N GLY A 60 17.68 15.22 -18.80
CA GLY A 60 18.66 14.21 -19.19
C GLY A 60 18.77 14.28 -20.71
N MET A 61 19.98 14.52 -21.26
CA MET A 61 20.19 14.80 -22.68
C MET A 61 19.37 13.82 -23.52
N GLY A 62 18.20 14.28 -24.00
CA GLY A 62 17.26 13.41 -24.67
C GLY A 62 17.98 12.72 -25.81
N MET A 63 17.63 11.46 -26.07
CA MET A 63 18.14 10.71 -27.22
C MET A 63 18.01 11.52 -28.52
N GLU A 64 17.04 12.44 -28.59
CA GLU A 64 16.84 13.44 -29.64
C GLU A 64 17.95 14.50 -29.76
N ARG A 65 18.51 14.99 -28.65
CA ARG A 65 19.68 15.90 -28.65
C ARG A 65 20.98 15.18 -29.01
N LEU A 66 21.07 13.87 -28.73
CA LEU A 66 22.20 13.04 -29.15
C LEU A 66 22.07 12.68 -30.64
N ALA A 67 20.89 12.23 -31.07
CA ALA A 67 20.57 12.00 -32.47
C ALA A 67 20.84 13.26 -33.29
N SER A 68 20.30 14.42 -32.91
CA SER A 68 20.55 15.68 -33.61
C SER A 68 22.04 16.07 -33.66
N ARG A 69 22.84 15.72 -32.64
CA ARG A 69 24.29 16.00 -32.64
C ARG A 69 25.11 15.06 -33.53
N TYR A 70 24.65 13.82 -33.72
CA TYR A 70 25.39 12.79 -34.45
C TYR A 70 24.81 12.48 -35.84
N THR A 71 23.56 12.88 -36.11
CA THR A 71 22.86 12.65 -37.37
C THR A 71 22.57 13.92 -38.17
N SER A 72 22.60 15.11 -37.55
CA SER A 72 22.46 16.38 -38.28
C SER A 72 23.82 16.99 -38.60
N VAL A 73 24.06 17.24 -39.89
CA VAL A 73 25.26 17.95 -40.37
C VAL A 73 25.24 19.42 -39.89
N GLU A 74 24.05 19.98 -39.70
CA GLU A 74 23.80 21.38 -39.33
C GLU A 74 23.59 21.60 -37.83
N GLY A 75 23.66 20.53 -37.02
CA GLY A 75 23.46 20.61 -35.57
C GLY A 75 24.53 21.40 -34.81
N ASP A 76 24.16 21.93 -33.65
CA ASP A 76 24.94 22.82 -32.78
C ASP A 76 26.05 22.07 -31.98
N SER A 77 26.95 21.43 -32.71
CA SER A 77 28.09 20.70 -32.14
C SER A 77 29.41 21.39 -32.51
N LYS A 78 30.32 21.49 -31.54
CA LYS A 78 31.67 22.06 -31.69
C LYS A 78 32.59 21.34 -32.69
N LEU A 79 32.14 20.22 -33.27
CA LEU A 79 32.86 19.41 -34.25
C LEU A 79 32.85 20.06 -35.64
N LYS A 80 33.97 19.94 -36.37
CA LYS A 80 34.07 20.38 -37.77
C LYS A 80 33.11 19.58 -38.65
N LYS A 81 32.56 20.21 -39.69
CA LYS A 81 31.60 19.60 -40.63
C LYS A 81 32.09 18.29 -41.24
N GLU A 82 33.38 18.21 -41.58
CA GLU A 82 34.02 17.01 -42.13
C GLU A 82 34.01 15.83 -41.16
N ASP A 83 34.28 16.08 -39.88
CA ASP A 83 34.29 15.02 -38.86
C ASP A 83 32.87 14.53 -38.57
N LYS A 84 31.87 15.41 -38.62
CA LYS A 84 30.45 15.02 -38.53
C LYS A 84 30.03 14.13 -39.70
N LEU A 85 30.44 14.46 -40.92
CA LEU A 85 30.13 13.66 -42.11
C LEU A 85 30.77 12.27 -42.03
N LYS A 86 32.03 12.18 -41.59
CA LYS A 86 32.71 10.89 -41.36
C LYS A 86 31.98 10.05 -40.32
N LEU A 87 31.55 10.69 -39.22
CA LEU A 87 30.81 10.03 -38.14
C LEU A 87 29.42 9.55 -38.58
N LEU A 88 28.68 10.39 -39.32
CA LEU A 88 27.38 10.01 -39.90
C LEU A 88 27.54 8.82 -40.85
N THR A 89 28.57 8.86 -41.69
CA THR A 89 28.85 7.77 -42.64
C THR A 89 29.19 6.48 -41.89
N SER A 90 30.04 6.54 -40.85
CA SER A 90 30.39 5.34 -40.08
C SER A 90 29.19 4.76 -39.34
N TYR A 91 28.32 5.60 -38.75
CA TYR A 91 27.08 5.15 -38.13
C TYR A 91 26.09 4.57 -39.15
N SER A 92 25.98 5.15 -40.34
CA SER A 92 25.13 4.63 -41.42
C SER A 92 25.62 3.27 -41.90
N MET A 93 26.93 3.09 -42.07
CA MET A 93 27.54 1.81 -42.41
C MET A 93 27.33 0.77 -41.31
N LEU A 94 27.54 1.15 -40.05
CA LEU A 94 27.30 0.27 -38.90
C LEU A 94 25.84 -0.16 -38.85
N ARG A 95 24.90 0.78 -38.96
CA ARG A 95 23.46 0.50 -38.99
C ARG A 95 23.10 -0.46 -40.11
N SER A 96 23.62 -0.24 -41.32
CA SER A 96 23.35 -1.12 -42.47
C SER A 96 23.85 -2.54 -42.20
N ARG A 97 25.07 -2.68 -41.67
CA ARG A 97 25.62 -3.99 -41.29
C ARG A 97 24.83 -4.65 -40.17
N THR A 98 24.36 -3.90 -39.17
CA THR A 98 23.52 -4.43 -38.10
C THR A 98 22.18 -4.91 -38.64
N LEU A 99 21.57 -4.18 -39.58
CA LEU A 99 20.34 -4.59 -40.24
C LEU A 99 20.53 -5.86 -41.08
N GLU A 100 21.66 -6.01 -41.78
CA GLU A 100 21.98 -7.24 -42.51
C GLU A 100 22.16 -8.45 -41.56
N VAL A 101 22.81 -8.25 -40.42
CA VAL A 101 22.94 -9.30 -39.40
C VAL A 101 21.58 -9.64 -38.81
N PHE A 102 20.73 -8.65 -38.56
CA PHE A 102 19.37 -8.83 -38.08
C PHE A 102 18.53 -9.63 -39.07
N ASP A 103 18.56 -9.28 -40.36
CA ASP A 103 17.81 -9.95 -41.42
C ASP A 103 18.22 -11.43 -41.56
N ARG A 104 19.54 -11.71 -41.48
CA ARG A 104 20.06 -13.09 -41.51
C ARG A 104 19.62 -13.92 -40.30
N ASN A 105 19.46 -13.28 -39.14
CA ASN A 105 19.13 -13.93 -37.88
C ASN A 105 17.65 -13.78 -37.50
N MET A 106 16.82 -13.25 -38.40
CA MET A 106 15.44 -12.84 -38.10
C MET A 106 14.64 -13.96 -37.44
N THR A 107 14.78 -15.19 -37.94
CA THR A 107 14.09 -16.37 -37.40
C THR A 107 14.54 -16.73 -35.97
N SER A 108 15.83 -16.59 -35.66
CA SER A 108 16.34 -16.81 -34.30
C SER A 108 15.82 -15.74 -33.34
N ILE A 109 15.76 -14.50 -33.82
CA ILE A 109 15.24 -13.37 -33.05
C ILE A 109 13.75 -13.58 -32.79
N GLU A 110 12.94 -13.89 -33.80
CA GLU A 110 11.52 -14.20 -33.61
C GLU A 110 11.29 -15.32 -32.58
N ASN A 111 12.11 -16.38 -32.61
CA ASN A 111 12.03 -17.45 -31.62
C ASN A 111 12.37 -16.97 -30.20
N GLU A 112 13.44 -16.18 -30.03
CA GLU A 112 13.79 -15.59 -28.74
C GLU A 112 12.69 -14.66 -28.20
N TRP A 113 12.06 -13.89 -29.09
CA TRP A 113 10.94 -13.03 -28.75
C TRP A 113 9.73 -13.84 -28.28
N LEU A 114 9.41 -14.94 -28.94
CA LEU A 114 8.33 -15.85 -28.52
C LEU A 114 8.63 -16.50 -27.16
N VAL A 115 9.88 -16.92 -26.92
CA VAL A 115 10.30 -17.45 -25.62
C VAL A 115 10.16 -16.39 -24.52
N SER A 116 10.61 -15.16 -24.78
CA SER A 116 10.47 -14.06 -23.82
C SER A 116 9.00 -13.73 -23.53
N LEU A 117 8.13 -13.82 -24.53
CA LEU A 117 6.69 -13.62 -24.35
C LEU A 117 6.07 -14.70 -23.46
N ASP A 118 6.40 -15.97 -23.68
CA ASP A 118 5.96 -17.09 -22.85
C ASP A 118 6.49 -16.97 -21.40
N GLU A 119 7.73 -16.51 -21.21
CA GLU A 119 8.25 -16.21 -19.88
C GLU A 119 7.47 -15.11 -19.15
N LEU A 120 7.09 -14.03 -19.87
CA LEU A 120 6.28 -12.95 -19.31
C LEU A 120 4.87 -13.44 -18.95
N GLU A 121 4.25 -14.26 -19.79
CA GLU A 121 2.95 -14.87 -19.51
C GLU A 121 3.01 -15.75 -18.25
N ARG A 122 4.03 -16.62 -18.13
CA ARG A 122 4.25 -17.44 -16.94
C ARG A 122 4.46 -16.62 -15.67
N LEU A 123 5.16 -15.49 -15.77
CA LEU A 123 5.34 -14.58 -14.64
C LEU A 123 4.01 -13.94 -14.23
N ASN A 124 3.18 -13.56 -15.20
CA ASN A 124 1.85 -13.02 -14.93
C ASN A 124 0.95 -14.07 -14.26
N ASP A 125 0.88 -15.28 -14.80
CA ASP A 125 0.10 -16.38 -14.22
C ASP A 125 0.52 -16.70 -12.78
N ARG A 126 1.83 -16.67 -12.51
CA ARG A 126 2.36 -16.86 -11.16
C ARG A 126 1.92 -15.75 -10.22
N ALA A 127 1.91 -14.50 -10.67
CA ALA A 127 1.42 -13.37 -9.88
C ALA A 127 -0.08 -13.52 -9.57
N ASP A 128 -0.88 -13.90 -10.57
CA ASP A 128 -2.32 -14.14 -10.41
C ASP A 128 -2.62 -15.29 -9.43
N LEU A 129 -1.84 -16.37 -9.48
CA LEU A 129 -1.94 -17.47 -8.53
C LEU A 129 -1.61 -17.04 -7.09
N GLU A 130 -0.58 -16.22 -6.89
CA GLU A 130 -0.25 -15.69 -5.56
C GLU A 130 -1.34 -14.72 -5.06
N ILE A 131 -1.88 -13.85 -5.92
CA ILE A 131 -3.01 -12.98 -5.58
C ILE A 131 -4.21 -13.82 -5.16
N GLY A 132 -4.56 -14.86 -5.93
CA GLY A 132 -5.64 -15.78 -5.59
C GLY A 132 -5.44 -16.47 -4.24
N ARG A 133 -4.22 -16.94 -3.97
CA ARG A 133 -3.86 -17.54 -2.67
C ARG A 133 -4.00 -16.53 -1.52
N LYS A 134 -3.54 -15.28 -1.70
CA LYS A 134 -3.65 -14.23 -0.68
C LYS A 134 -5.10 -13.85 -0.41
N ARG A 135 -5.93 -13.73 -1.44
CA ARG A 135 -7.37 -13.47 -1.28
C ARG A 135 -8.04 -14.58 -0.46
N LYS A 136 -7.78 -15.84 -0.79
CA LYS A 136 -8.32 -16.97 -0.01
C LYS A 136 -7.85 -16.94 1.46
N GLN A 137 -6.58 -16.63 1.71
CA GLN A 137 -6.06 -16.48 3.08
C GLN A 137 -6.76 -15.36 3.85
N ILE A 138 -7.08 -14.25 3.18
CA ILE A 138 -7.84 -13.13 3.75
C ILE A 138 -9.26 -13.58 4.08
N ASP A 139 -9.93 -14.28 3.16
CA ASP A 139 -11.29 -14.77 3.36
C ASP A 139 -11.38 -15.77 4.51
N ASP A 140 -10.44 -16.72 4.59
CA ASP A 140 -10.36 -17.69 5.69
C ASP A 140 -10.13 -16.99 7.05
N LEU A 141 -9.30 -15.95 7.05
CA LEU A 141 -9.01 -15.15 8.24
C LEU A 141 -10.22 -14.32 8.67
N PHE A 142 -10.94 -13.71 7.73
CA PHE A 142 -12.18 -13.00 8.03
C PHE A 142 -13.29 -13.93 8.49
N ALA A 143 -13.43 -15.12 7.88
CA ALA A 143 -14.37 -16.13 8.33
C ALA A 143 -14.08 -16.59 9.77
N SER A 144 -12.80 -16.83 10.09
CA SER A 144 -12.35 -17.16 11.44
C SER A 144 -12.62 -16.04 12.45
N ARG A 145 -12.31 -14.78 12.09
CA ARG A 145 -12.62 -13.61 12.91
C ARG A 145 -14.12 -13.47 13.14
N LYS A 146 -14.93 -13.53 12.08
CA LYS A 146 -16.40 -13.43 12.15
C LYS A 146 -16.98 -14.52 13.06
N LYS A 147 -16.55 -15.77 12.90
CA LYS A 147 -16.96 -16.89 13.77
C LYS A 147 -16.67 -16.59 15.23
N ARG A 148 -15.43 -16.17 15.55
CA ARG A 148 -15.04 -15.82 16.92
C ARG A 148 -15.91 -14.68 17.49
N CYS A 149 -16.18 -13.65 16.69
CA CYS A 149 -17.01 -12.52 17.12
C CYS A 149 -18.45 -12.97 17.42
N LEU A 150 -19.03 -13.80 16.57
CA LEU A 150 -20.38 -14.36 16.78
C LEU A 150 -20.46 -15.29 17.99
N GLU A 151 -19.40 -16.04 18.30
CA GLU A 151 -19.33 -16.88 19.52
C GLU A 151 -19.34 -16.05 20.81
N PHE A 152 -18.79 -14.83 20.77
CA PHE A 152 -18.78 -13.93 21.94
C PHE A 152 -20.06 -13.11 22.11
N SER A 153 -20.86 -12.92 21.05
CA SER A 153 -22.14 -12.19 21.11
C SER A 153 -23.08 -12.69 22.22
N PRO A 154 -23.46 -13.98 22.28
CA PRO A 154 -24.43 -14.45 23.26
C PRO A 154 -23.92 -14.35 24.70
N ILE A 155 -22.59 -14.46 24.89
CA ILE A 155 -21.96 -14.30 26.21
C ILE A 155 -22.06 -12.84 26.65
N ASN A 156 -21.79 -11.90 25.75
CA ASN A 156 -21.90 -10.47 26.04
C ASN A 156 -23.35 -10.08 26.33
N ASP A 157 -24.32 -10.56 25.54
CA ASP A 157 -25.74 -10.28 25.75
C ASP A 157 -26.22 -10.83 27.10
N PHE A 158 -25.80 -12.05 27.46
CA PHE A 158 -26.09 -12.63 28.76
C PHE A 158 -25.51 -11.80 29.91
N LEU A 159 -24.24 -11.38 29.81
CA LEU A 159 -23.58 -10.57 30.83
C LEU A 159 -24.24 -9.19 30.97
N ARG A 160 -24.62 -8.56 29.86
CA ARG A 160 -25.35 -7.27 29.85
C ARG A 160 -26.72 -7.40 30.51
N ASN A 161 -27.51 -8.41 30.13
CA ASN A 161 -28.82 -8.63 30.73
C ASN A 161 -28.70 -8.93 32.23
N ARG A 162 -27.79 -9.82 32.63
CA ARG A 162 -27.54 -10.12 34.04
C ARG A 162 -27.08 -8.90 34.85
N TRP A 163 -26.25 -8.05 34.24
CA TRP A 163 -25.81 -6.81 34.87
C TRP A 163 -26.98 -5.85 35.08
N ASN A 164 -27.81 -5.65 34.05
CA ASN A 164 -29.00 -4.81 34.12
C ASN A 164 -30.01 -5.35 35.15
N ASP A 165 -30.30 -6.65 35.13
CA ASP A 165 -31.18 -7.29 36.11
C ASP A 165 -30.70 -7.05 37.54
N LYS A 166 -29.38 -7.09 37.77
CA LYS A 166 -28.82 -6.86 39.11
C LYS A 166 -28.87 -5.39 39.52
N ILE A 167 -28.67 -4.48 38.57
CA ILE A 167 -28.87 -3.05 38.80
C ILE A 167 -30.33 -2.77 39.15
N ASP A 168 -31.27 -3.33 38.39
CA ASP A 168 -32.71 -3.15 38.63
C ASP A 168 -33.13 -3.75 39.97
N GLU A 169 -32.60 -4.90 40.37
CA GLU A 169 -32.81 -5.48 41.69
C GLU A 169 -32.31 -4.54 42.81
N LEU A 170 -31.12 -3.97 42.66
CA LEU A 170 -30.55 -3.02 43.64
C LEU A 170 -31.35 -1.71 43.71
N ILE A 171 -31.80 -1.20 42.57
CA ILE A 171 -32.67 -0.01 42.49
C ILE A 171 -33.99 -0.31 43.20
N ASN A 172 -34.62 -1.44 42.92
CA ASN A 172 -35.89 -1.84 43.53
C ASN A 172 -35.77 -2.00 45.06
N VAL A 173 -34.68 -2.60 45.55
CA VAL A 173 -34.40 -2.68 46.99
C VAL A 173 -34.21 -1.28 47.58
N GLY A 174 -33.46 -0.41 46.89
CA GLY A 174 -33.25 0.98 47.30
C GLY A 174 -34.57 1.76 47.41
N VAL A 175 -35.45 1.64 46.42
CA VAL A 175 -36.79 2.26 46.42
C VAL A 175 -37.63 1.76 47.59
N GLN A 176 -37.67 0.44 47.83
CA GLN A 176 -38.44 -0.13 48.95
C GLN A 176 -37.91 0.32 50.32
N VAL A 177 -36.60 0.53 50.47
CA VAL A 177 -36.03 1.07 51.71
C VAL A 177 -36.44 2.54 51.89
N ALA A 178 -36.33 3.35 50.83
CA ALA A 178 -36.73 4.75 50.86
C ALA A 178 -38.24 4.93 51.16
N GLU A 179 -39.10 4.08 50.58
CA GLU A 179 -40.55 4.07 50.86
C GLU A 179 -40.83 3.78 52.35
N ARG A 180 -40.14 2.78 52.93
CA ARG A 180 -40.29 2.45 54.35
C ARG A 180 -39.76 3.52 55.30
N GLU A 181 -38.75 4.29 54.89
CA GLU A 181 -38.26 5.43 55.67
C GLU A 181 -39.26 6.59 55.66
N LEU A 182 -39.89 6.85 54.50
CA LEU A 182 -40.97 7.84 54.36
C LEU A 182 -42.22 7.48 55.16
N GLU A 183 -42.60 6.20 55.18
CA GLU A 183 -43.72 5.70 56.00
C GLU A 183 -43.43 5.86 57.51
N LYS A 184 -42.17 5.71 57.94
CA LYS A 184 -41.76 5.93 59.34
C LYS A 184 -41.68 7.40 59.75
N GLU A 185 -41.46 8.31 58.81
CA GLU A 185 -41.47 9.76 59.07
C GLU A 185 -42.88 10.36 59.09
N THR A 186 -43.90 9.61 58.63
CA THR A 186 -45.29 10.05 58.56
C THR A 186 -46.19 9.51 59.69
N GLU A 187 -45.68 8.62 60.55
CA GLU A 187 -46.24 8.25 61.87
C GLU A 187 -45.64 9.09 63.01
#